data_AF-A0AA42YPQ9-F1
#
_entry.id   AF-A0AA42YPQ9-F1
#
_cell.length_a   1.000
_cell.length_b   1.000
_cell.length_c   1.000
_cell.angle_alpha   90.00
_cell.angle_beta   90.00
_cell.angle_gamma   90.00
#
_symmetry.space_group_name_H-M   'P 1'
#
loop_
_entity.id
_entity.type
_entity.pdbx_description
1 polymer ?
#
loop_
_entity_poly.entity_id
_entity_poly.type
_entity_poly.pdbx_seq_one_letter_code
_entity_poly.pdbx_strand_id
1 'polypeptide(L)'
;MKIIHRLLFIFAVVALLVLPAQAGPSDSSFDGVLNATYTIEKQEVRLIGGRSEVQAAPGSAAKITTVVFGEPVCGDLDGDGREDAALFLMNDPGASGSFYYVAAAIAKNGIYQGTNGVFLGDRIAPRTIQIRNNIIVADYADRRPDEPMASPPSIAKTMYLKLKAGHLEAIEAPWER
;
A
#
# COMPACT_ATOMS: atom_id res chain seq x y z
N MET A 1 54.16 44.91 -47.24
CA MET A 1 52.84 44.39 -47.66
C MET A 1 52.95 42.87 -47.79
N LYS A 2 51.97 42.14 -47.22
CA LYS A 2 51.80 40.67 -47.10
C LYS A 2 52.17 40.06 -45.74
N ILE A 3 51.15 40.14 -44.90
CA ILE A 3 50.85 39.42 -43.66
C ILE A 3 50.57 37.96 -44.02
N ILE A 4 51.14 36.96 -43.33
CA ILE A 4 50.51 35.64 -43.22
C ILE A 4 50.80 35.04 -41.84
N HIS A 5 49.72 34.76 -41.12
CA HIS A 5 49.65 34.32 -39.73
C HIS A 5 50.10 32.86 -39.59
N ARG A 6 50.87 32.52 -38.56
CA ARG A 6 51.02 31.13 -38.12
C ARG A 6 50.02 30.84 -37.00
N LEU A 7 49.05 30.03 -37.38
CA LEU A 7 47.91 29.52 -36.64
C LEU A 7 48.38 28.75 -35.39
N LEU A 8 47.92 29.16 -34.21
CA LEU A 8 48.10 28.44 -32.95
C LEU A 8 46.92 27.47 -32.79
N PHE A 9 47.16 26.16 -32.93
CA PHE A 9 46.15 25.13 -32.65
C PHE A 9 46.05 24.92 -31.13
N ILE A 10 45.00 25.44 -30.51
CA ILE A 10 44.64 25.12 -29.13
C ILE A 10 43.79 23.84 -29.18
N PHE A 11 44.35 22.71 -28.75
CA PHE A 11 43.60 21.49 -28.48
C PHE A 11 42.83 21.69 -27.16
N ALA A 12 41.57 22.09 -27.24
CA ALA A 12 40.66 22.05 -26.09
C ALA A 12 40.19 20.61 -25.88
N VAL A 13 40.79 19.91 -24.93
CA VAL A 13 40.28 18.63 -24.43
C VAL A 13 39.08 18.92 -23.55
N VAL A 14 37.89 18.85 -24.12
CA VAL A 14 36.64 18.82 -23.34
C VAL A 14 36.49 17.41 -22.79
N ALA A 15 36.99 17.19 -21.58
CA ALA A 15 36.67 16.00 -20.82
C ALA A 15 35.20 16.10 -20.36
N LEU A 16 34.31 15.47 -21.11
CA LEU A 16 32.92 15.28 -20.69
C LEU A 16 32.93 14.34 -19.47
N LEU A 17 32.83 14.93 -18.29
CA LEU A 17 32.77 14.21 -17.03
C LEU A 17 31.37 13.56 -16.94
N VAL A 18 31.25 12.36 -17.49
CA VAL A 18 30.09 11.51 -17.25
C VAL A 18 30.21 11.05 -15.81
N LEU A 19 29.53 11.76 -14.90
CA LEU A 19 29.29 11.24 -13.57
C LEU A 19 28.50 9.94 -13.73
N PRO A 20 28.95 8.81 -13.14
CA PRO A 20 28.03 7.69 -13.02
C PRO A 20 26.88 8.20 -12.17
N ALA A 21 25.66 8.11 -12.69
CA ALA A 21 24.47 8.18 -11.84
C ALA A 21 24.68 7.11 -10.78
N GLN A 22 24.91 7.51 -9.53
CA GLN A 22 24.81 6.57 -8.42
C GLN A 22 23.34 6.18 -8.38
N ALA A 23 23.02 5.07 -9.03
CA ALA A 23 21.92 4.24 -8.59
C ALA A 23 22.31 3.79 -7.18
N GLY A 24 21.84 4.52 -6.17
CA GLY A 24 21.74 3.97 -4.82
C GLY A 24 20.96 2.65 -4.91
N PRO A 25 21.13 1.73 -3.95
CA PRO A 25 20.42 0.47 -3.97
C PRO A 25 18.93 0.76 -4.12
N SER A 26 18.36 0.36 -5.25
CA SER A 26 16.92 0.29 -5.48
C SER A 26 16.39 -0.89 -4.68
N ASP A 27 16.54 -0.82 -3.36
CA ASP A 27 15.82 -1.70 -2.47
C ASP A 27 14.41 -1.13 -2.36
N SER A 28 13.55 -1.62 -3.25
CA SER A 28 12.09 -1.62 -3.08
C SER A 28 11.73 -2.53 -1.90
N SER A 29 12.33 -2.30 -0.71
CA SER A 29 12.02 -3.10 0.46
C SER A 29 10.65 -2.66 0.96
N PHE A 30 9.63 -3.42 0.57
CA PHE A 30 8.27 -3.34 1.10
C PHE A 30 8.21 -3.52 2.61
N ASP A 31 9.34 -3.79 3.26
CA ASP A 31 9.63 -3.50 4.66
C ASP A 31 8.96 -2.20 5.11
N GLY A 32 9.02 -1.12 4.33
CA GLY A 32 8.34 0.14 4.69
C GLY A 32 6.82 0.00 4.84
N VAL A 33 6.16 -0.75 3.95
CA VAL A 33 4.71 -1.04 3.99
C VAL A 33 4.36 -1.91 5.20
N LEU A 34 5.17 -2.95 5.44
CA LEU A 34 5.03 -3.88 6.57
C LEU A 34 5.40 -3.23 7.93
N ASN A 35 6.10 -2.10 7.88
CA ASN A 35 6.45 -1.29 9.03
C ASN A 35 5.84 0.12 8.90
N ALA A 36 4.59 0.24 8.44
CA ALA A 36 3.85 1.50 8.42
C ALA A 36 2.81 1.56 9.56
N THR A 37 2.25 2.75 9.79
CA THR A 37 1.11 2.96 10.70
C THR A 37 -0.15 3.17 9.88
N TYR A 38 -1.22 2.44 10.19
CA TYR A 38 -2.51 2.52 9.52
C TYR A 38 -3.60 2.92 10.52
N THR A 39 -4.70 3.48 10.03
CA THR A 39 -5.86 3.80 10.90
C THR A 39 -6.96 2.76 10.73
N ILE A 40 -7.21 1.94 11.75
CA ILE A 40 -8.27 0.92 11.77
C ILE A 40 -9.27 1.29 12.86
N GLU A 41 -10.55 1.43 12.54
CA GLU A 41 -11.59 1.81 13.52
C GLU A 41 -11.23 3.07 14.35
N LYS A 42 -10.65 4.08 13.70
CA LYS A 42 -10.14 5.34 14.31
C LYS A 42 -8.99 5.15 15.31
N GLN A 43 -8.37 3.97 15.34
CA GLN A 43 -7.19 3.68 16.14
C GLN A 43 -5.97 3.61 15.23
N GLU A 44 -4.85 4.16 15.68
CA GLU A 44 -3.57 4.00 14.99
C GLU A 44 -2.99 2.62 15.30
N VAL A 45 -2.70 1.87 14.25
CA VAL A 45 -2.12 0.54 14.32
C VAL A 45 -0.76 0.58 13.65
N ARG A 46 0.28 0.60 14.49
CA ARG A 46 1.67 0.48 14.04
C ARG A 46 1.99 -0.98 13.76
N LEU A 47 2.34 -1.30 12.51
CA LEU A 47 2.87 -2.61 12.15
C LEU A 47 4.39 -2.65 12.36
N ILE A 48 4.87 -3.84 12.72
CA ILE A 48 6.28 -4.22 12.76
C ILE A 48 6.39 -5.55 12.02
N GLY A 49 7.04 -5.54 10.85
CA GLY A 49 7.14 -6.73 9.99
C GLY A 49 5.77 -7.31 9.61
N GLY A 50 4.77 -6.46 9.39
CA GLY A 50 3.42 -6.84 8.96
C GLY A 50 2.48 -7.26 10.08
N ARG A 51 2.89 -7.12 11.35
CA ARG A 51 2.08 -7.47 12.52
C ARG A 51 2.05 -6.36 13.57
N SER A 52 0.91 -6.20 14.22
CA SER A 52 0.73 -5.43 15.45
C SER A 52 0.01 -6.28 16.48
N GLU A 53 0.42 -6.17 17.74
CA GLU A 53 -0.16 -6.92 18.84
C GLU A 53 -0.16 -6.07 20.10
N VAL A 54 -1.35 -5.80 20.65
CA VAL A 54 -1.54 -4.98 21.85
C VAL A 54 -2.46 -5.70 22.83
N GLN A 55 -2.33 -5.42 24.13
CA GLN A 55 -3.25 -5.97 25.12
C GLN A 55 -4.67 -5.42 24.88
N ALA A 56 -5.68 -6.28 25.00
CA ALA A 56 -7.08 -5.86 24.82
C ALA A 56 -7.57 -4.92 25.94
N ALA A 57 -6.94 -4.99 27.11
CA ALA A 57 -7.11 -4.06 28.23
C ALA A 57 -5.86 -4.10 29.12
N PRO A 58 -5.59 -3.08 29.95
CA PRO A 58 -4.45 -3.10 30.88
C PRO A 58 -4.44 -4.36 31.76
N GLY A 59 -3.38 -5.17 31.65
CA GLY A 59 -3.24 -6.42 32.41
C GLY A 59 -4.03 -7.61 31.86
N SER A 60 -4.68 -7.48 30.70
CA SER A 60 -5.38 -8.59 30.04
C SER A 60 -4.40 -9.59 29.42
N ALA A 61 -4.73 -10.89 29.52
CA ALA A 61 -4.06 -11.93 28.75
C ALA A 61 -4.52 -11.97 27.28
N ALA A 62 -5.70 -11.42 26.99
CA ALA A 62 -6.23 -11.30 25.63
C ALA A 62 -5.50 -10.17 24.87
N LYS A 63 -5.30 -10.39 23.58
CA LYS A 63 -4.56 -9.46 22.71
C LYS A 63 -5.39 -9.12 21.48
N ILE A 64 -5.33 -7.85 21.10
CA ILE A 64 -5.79 -7.37 19.80
C ILE A 64 -4.62 -7.51 18.85
N THR A 65 -4.83 -8.26 17.77
CA THR A 65 -3.83 -8.52 16.74
C THR A 65 -4.28 -7.90 15.43
N THR A 66 -3.37 -7.22 14.73
CA THR A 66 -3.57 -6.85 13.32
C THR A 66 -2.42 -7.41 12.50
N VAL A 67 -2.73 -8.06 11.38
CA VAL A 67 -1.72 -8.60 10.45
C VAL A 67 -2.03 -8.21 9.02
N VAL A 68 -0.97 -8.09 8.21
CA VAL A 68 -1.10 -8.11 6.76
C VAL A 68 -1.54 -9.50 6.33
N PHE A 69 -2.59 -9.55 5.51
CA PHE A 69 -3.11 -10.80 4.96
C PHE A 69 -2.69 -10.95 3.50
N GLY A 70 -1.90 -11.98 3.21
CA GLY A 70 -1.29 -12.15 1.89
C GLY A 70 -0.17 -11.14 1.63
N GLU A 71 0.13 -10.90 0.35
CA GLU A 71 1.18 -9.97 -0.07
C GLU A 71 0.60 -8.61 -0.46
N PRO A 72 1.24 -7.49 -0.07
CA PRO A 72 0.92 -6.18 -0.63
C PRO A 72 1.13 -6.16 -2.15
N VAL A 73 0.33 -5.34 -2.85
CA VAL A 73 0.44 -5.13 -4.30
C VAL A 73 0.79 -3.69 -4.58
N CYS A 74 1.73 -3.49 -5.50
CA CYS A 74 2.30 -2.17 -5.78
C CYS A 74 1.67 -1.52 -6.99
N GLY A 75 1.72 -0.19 -6.99
CA GLY A 75 1.23 0.62 -8.09
C GLY A 75 1.08 2.06 -7.65
N ASP A 76 1.06 2.97 -8.62
CA ASP A 76 0.87 4.39 -8.37
C ASP A 76 -0.61 4.67 -8.02
N LEU A 77 -0.90 5.06 -6.77
CA LEU A 77 -2.25 5.34 -6.28
C LEU A 77 -2.58 6.83 -6.24
N ASP A 78 -1.59 7.68 -5.98
CA ASP A 78 -1.80 9.13 -5.92
C ASP A 78 -1.51 9.86 -7.25
N GLY A 79 -0.97 9.15 -8.24
CA GLY A 79 -0.74 9.63 -9.60
C GLY A 79 0.56 10.42 -9.77
N ASP A 80 1.49 10.30 -8.82
CA ASP A 80 2.73 11.09 -8.85
C ASP A 80 3.95 10.34 -9.41
N GLY A 81 3.73 9.11 -9.90
CA GLY A 81 4.73 8.29 -10.55
C GLY A 81 5.64 7.51 -9.59
N ARG A 82 5.42 7.58 -8.27
CA ARG A 82 6.07 6.68 -7.29
C ARG A 82 5.20 5.46 -7.04
N GLU A 83 5.84 4.33 -6.72
CA GLU A 83 5.09 3.13 -6.33
C GLU A 83 4.57 3.29 -4.90
N ASP A 84 3.24 3.26 -4.78
CA ASP A 84 2.53 3.01 -3.53
C ASP A 84 2.25 1.52 -3.38
N ALA A 85 1.58 1.13 -2.30
CA ALA A 85 1.09 -0.23 -2.11
C ALA A 85 -0.34 -0.27 -1.58
N ALA A 86 -1.08 -1.31 -1.96
CA ALA A 86 -2.38 -1.68 -1.41
C ALA A 86 -2.25 -3.05 -0.72
N LEU A 87 -2.96 -3.23 0.40
CA LEU A 87 -2.86 -4.44 1.20
C LEU A 87 -4.19 -4.78 1.89
N PHE A 88 -4.39 -6.07 2.15
CA PHE A 88 -5.41 -6.53 3.09
C PHE A 88 -4.84 -6.52 4.51
N LEU A 89 -5.65 -6.10 5.46
CA LEU A 89 -5.38 -6.22 6.89
C LEU A 89 -6.46 -7.09 7.53
N MET A 90 -6.04 -8.04 8.35
CA MET A 90 -6.92 -8.80 9.24
C MET A 90 -6.71 -8.30 10.67
N ASN A 91 -7.78 -7.85 11.30
CA ASN A 91 -7.82 -7.45 12.70
C ASN A 91 -8.62 -8.49 13.51
N ASP A 92 -7.98 -9.04 14.53
CA ASP A 92 -8.59 -9.89 15.54
C ASP A 92 -8.58 -9.11 16.86
N PRO A 93 -9.74 -8.64 17.36
CA PRO A 93 -9.82 -7.90 18.62
C PRO A 93 -9.69 -8.78 19.87
N GLY A 94 -9.42 -10.08 19.72
CA GLY A 94 -9.36 -11.04 20.84
C GLY A 94 -10.75 -11.48 21.30
N ALA A 95 -11.75 -11.43 20.40
CA ALA A 95 -13.12 -11.88 20.61
C ALA A 95 -13.48 -12.99 19.60
N SER A 96 -14.76 -13.13 19.22
CA SER A 96 -15.22 -14.20 18.31
C SER A 96 -15.15 -13.86 16.81
N GLY A 97 -14.67 -12.66 16.46
CA GLY A 97 -14.65 -12.16 15.08
C GLY A 97 -13.24 -11.94 14.56
N SER A 98 -13.10 -11.93 13.23
CA SER A 98 -11.88 -11.49 12.54
C SER A 98 -12.30 -10.58 11.41
N PHE A 99 -11.94 -9.32 11.50
CA PHE A 99 -12.41 -8.25 10.63
C PHE A 99 -11.37 -7.95 9.56
N TYR A 100 -11.79 -7.87 8.31
CA TYR A 100 -10.89 -7.62 7.19
C TYR A 100 -11.09 -6.21 6.64
N TYR A 101 -9.97 -5.59 6.27
CA TYR A 101 -9.90 -4.23 5.76
C TYR A 101 -8.98 -4.17 4.55
N VAL A 102 -9.16 -3.16 3.72
CA VAL A 102 -8.15 -2.72 2.74
C VAL A 102 -7.55 -1.42 3.19
N ALA A 103 -6.23 -1.32 3.16
CA ALA A 103 -5.51 -0.07 3.36
C ALA A 103 -4.52 0.16 2.20
N ALA A 104 -3.96 1.37 2.15
CA ALA A 104 -2.86 1.70 1.27
C ALA A 104 -1.70 2.27 2.07
N ALA A 105 -0.49 2.10 1.55
CA ALA A 105 0.74 2.70 2.02
C ALA A 105 1.24 3.64 0.92
N ILE A 106 1.22 4.94 1.19
CA ILE A 106 1.54 5.98 0.22
C ILE A 106 3.00 6.38 0.38
N ALA A 107 3.78 6.31 -0.70
CA ALA A 107 5.20 6.62 -0.72
C ALA A 107 5.43 8.13 -0.71
N LYS A 108 5.90 8.66 0.42
CA LYS A 108 6.13 10.09 0.62
C LYS A 108 7.50 10.34 1.24
N ASN A 109 8.34 11.11 0.56
CA ASN A 109 9.68 11.48 1.04
C ASN A 109 10.56 10.29 1.48
N GLY A 110 10.46 9.16 0.78
CA GLY A 110 11.24 7.94 1.09
C GLY A 110 10.72 7.11 2.27
N ILE A 111 9.54 7.44 2.82
CA ILE A 111 8.84 6.62 3.80
C ILE A 111 7.43 6.28 3.30
N TYR A 112 6.83 5.23 3.88
CA TYR A 112 5.43 4.89 3.62
C TYR A 112 4.50 5.44 4.70
N GLN A 113 3.49 6.20 4.29
CA GLN A 113 2.41 6.68 5.15
C GLN A 113 1.17 5.81 4.91
N GLY A 114 0.71 5.10 5.94
CA GLY A 114 -0.51 4.30 5.84
C GLY A 114 -1.77 5.14 5.85
N THR A 115 -2.81 4.68 5.15
CA THR A 115 -4.14 5.29 5.11
C THR A 115 -5.06 4.74 6.21
N ASN A 116 -6.33 5.16 6.19
CA ASN A 116 -7.39 4.40 6.83
C ASN A 116 -7.56 3.03 6.19
N GLY A 117 -7.93 2.05 7.02
CA GLY A 117 -8.50 0.79 6.58
C GLY A 117 -9.98 0.96 6.25
N VAL A 118 -10.38 0.53 5.06
CA VAL A 118 -11.78 0.42 4.65
C VAL A 118 -12.27 -0.97 4.97
N PHE A 119 -13.31 -1.08 5.79
CA PHE A 119 -13.87 -2.35 6.23
C PHE A 119 -14.51 -3.13 5.07
N LEU A 120 -14.17 -4.42 4.96
CA LEU A 120 -14.74 -5.33 3.97
C LEU A 120 -15.82 -6.25 4.58
N GLY A 121 -15.58 -6.76 5.79
CA GLY A 121 -16.47 -7.72 6.44
C GLY A 121 -15.82 -8.52 7.57
N ASP A 122 -16.66 -9.28 8.29
CA ASP A 122 -16.27 -10.23 9.34
C ASP A 122 -16.10 -11.63 8.72
N ARG A 123 -14.92 -12.24 8.93
CA ARG A 123 -14.57 -13.61 8.52
C ARG A 123 -14.88 -13.89 7.05
N ILE A 124 -14.59 -12.92 6.18
CA ILE A 124 -14.64 -13.04 4.72
C ILE A 124 -13.47 -13.90 4.21
N ALA A 125 -13.47 -14.20 2.92
CA ALA A 125 -12.33 -14.81 2.23
C ALA A 125 -11.74 -13.82 1.19
N PRO A 126 -10.68 -13.06 1.53
CA PRO A 126 -9.97 -12.23 0.56
C PRO A 126 -9.41 -13.09 -0.59
N ARG A 127 -9.38 -12.55 -1.81
CA ARG A 127 -8.89 -13.27 -3.00
C ARG A 127 -7.76 -12.50 -3.69
N THR A 128 -8.10 -11.38 -4.31
CA THR A 128 -7.17 -10.58 -5.11
C THR A 128 -7.26 -9.13 -4.72
N ILE A 129 -6.11 -8.46 -4.70
CA ILE A 129 -6.01 -7.01 -4.60
C ILE A 129 -5.13 -6.52 -5.75
N GLN A 130 -5.56 -5.46 -6.42
CA GLN A 130 -4.83 -4.89 -7.55
C GLN A 130 -4.98 -3.38 -7.54
N ILE A 131 -3.98 -2.70 -8.10
CA ILE A 131 -4.07 -1.27 -8.38
C ILE A 131 -4.22 -1.12 -9.90
N ARG A 132 -5.32 -0.50 -10.34
CA ARG A 132 -5.61 -0.22 -11.74
C ARG A 132 -6.12 1.20 -11.89
N ASN A 133 -5.47 2.01 -12.73
CA ASN A 133 -5.87 3.39 -12.99
C ASN A 133 -6.07 4.21 -11.69
N ASN A 134 -5.10 4.11 -10.76
CA ASN A 134 -5.12 4.75 -9.44
C ASN A 134 -6.32 4.34 -8.55
N ILE A 135 -6.90 3.16 -8.79
CA ILE A 135 -8.02 2.59 -8.04
C ILE A 135 -7.59 1.22 -7.51
N ILE A 136 -7.83 0.98 -6.22
CA ILE A 136 -7.67 -0.34 -5.64
C ILE A 136 -8.91 -1.16 -5.96
N VAL A 137 -8.69 -2.34 -6.53
CA VAL A 137 -9.72 -3.34 -6.80
C VAL A 137 -9.47 -4.51 -5.88
N ALA A 138 -10.38 -4.72 -4.92
CA ALA A 138 -10.27 -5.77 -3.92
C ALA A 138 -11.40 -6.77 -4.07
N ASP A 139 -11.07 -7.98 -4.49
CA ASP A 139 -12.00 -9.09 -4.62
C ASP A 139 -11.95 -9.98 -3.39
N TYR A 140 -13.13 -10.37 -2.92
CA TYR A 140 -13.30 -11.24 -1.77
C TYR A 140 -14.60 -12.04 -1.90
N ALA A 141 -14.75 -13.07 -1.08
CA ALA A 141 -16.02 -13.73 -0.89
C ALA A 141 -16.58 -13.41 0.49
N ASP A 142 -17.88 -13.18 0.53
CA ASP A 142 -18.66 -13.00 1.75
C ASP A 142 -19.75 -14.07 1.83
N ARG A 143 -20.38 -14.20 3.00
CA ARG A 143 -21.54 -15.06 3.19
C ARG A 143 -22.80 -14.38 2.66
N ARG A 144 -23.83 -15.18 2.42
CA ARG A 144 -25.17 -14.64 2.24
C ARG A 144 -25.66 -14.04 3.56
N PRO A 145 -26.52 -13.01 3.55
CA PRO A 145 -26.98 -12.35 4.78
C PRO A 145 -27.71 -13.29 5.76
N ASP A 146 -28.33 -14.35 5.24
CA ASP A 146 -29.10 -15.35 5.99
C ASP A 146 -28.27 -16.58 6.41
N GLU A 147 -27.02 -16.68 5.98
CA GLU A 147 -26.14 -17.79 6.35
C GLU A 147 -25.53 -17.59 7.75
N PRO A 148 -25.42 -18.66 8.56
CA PRO A 148 -24.73 -18.58 9.85
C PRO A 148 -23.24 -18.30 9.66
N MET A 149 -22.59 -17.70 10.67
CA MET A 149 -21.16 -17.38 10.63
C MET A 149 -20.22 -18.59 10.50
N ALA A 150 -20.73 -19.80 10.79
CA ALA A 150 -20.01 -21.06 10.56
C ALA A 150 -19.99 -21.49 9.09
N SER A 151 -20.86 -20.93 8.24
CA SER A 151 -20.85 -21.19 6.80
C SER A 151 -19.64 -20.54 6.14
N PRO A 152 -19.00 -21.21 5.18
CA PRO A 152 -17.91 -20.62 4.41
C PRO A 152 -18.43 -19.47 3.53
N PRO A 153 -17.69 -18.36 3.40
CA PRO A 153 -18.01 -17.30 2.44
C PRO A 153 -18.08 -17.83 0.99
N SER A 154 -19.14 -17.49 0.27
CA SER A 154 -19.45 -18.07 -1.05
C SER A 154 -19.86 -17.04 -2.12
N ILE A 155 -20.28 -15.85 -1.70
CA ILE A 155 -20.73 -14.79 -2.59
C ILE A 155 -19.56 -13.88 -2.95
N ALA A 156 -19.17 -13.89 -4.23
CA ALA A 156 -18.13 -12.99 -4.72
C ALA A 156 -18.57 -11.52 -4.60
N LYS A 157 -17.67 -10.69 -4.09
CA LYS A 157 -17.81 -9.24 -3.98
C LYS A 157 -16.52 -8.59 -4.45
N THR A 158 -16.65 -7.38 -4.97
CA THR A 158 -15.53 -6.51 -5.35
C THR A 158 -15.75 -5.15 -4.72
N MET A 159 -14.70 -4.62 -4.09
CA MET A 159 -14.65 -3.26 -3.57
C MET A 159 -13.71 -2.42 -4.42
N TYR A 160 -14.18 -1.24 -4.83
CA TYR A 160 -13.38 -0.26 -5.55
C TYR A 160 -13.06 0.90 -4.62
N LEU A 161 -11.78 1.18 -4.42
CA LEU A 161 -11.35 2.23 -3.52
C LEU A 161 -10.49 3.25 -4.26
N LYS A 162 -10.78 4.53 -4.03
CA LYS A 162 -10.00 5.64 -4.56
C LYS A 162 -9.34 6.40 -3.43
N LEU A 163 -8.09 6.78 -3.64
CA LEU A 163 -7.39 7.67 -2.73
C LEU A 163 -7.87 9.12 -2.95
N LYS A 164 -8.27 9.78 -1.87
CA LYS A 164 -8.59 11.21 -1.84
C LYS A 164 -8.01 11.85 -0.59
N ALA A 165 -7.16 12.85 -0.77
CA ALA A 165 -6.53 13.59 0.33
C ALA A 165 -5.88 12.67 1.40
N GLY A 166 -5.25 11.57 0.99
CA GLY A 166 -4.60 10.61 1.89
C GLY A 166 -5.54 9.58 2.53
N HIS A 167 -6.83 9.59 2.16
CA HIS A 167 -7.83 8.64 2.66
C HIS A 167 -8.39 7.77 1.54
N LEU A 168 -8.66 6.50 1.85
CA LEU A 168 -9.38 5.61 0.94
C LEU A 168 -10.89 5.77 1.12
N GLU A 169 -11.57 5.97 0.00
CA GLU A 169 -13.02 6.02 -0.10
C GLU A 169 -13.53 4.94 -1.04
N ALA A 170 -14.59 4.25 -0.64
CA ALA A 170 -15.31 3.34 -1.53
C ALA A 170 -16.04 4.12 -2.62
N ILE A 171 -15.95 3.62 -3.85
CA ILE A 171 -16.62 4.17 -5.03
C ILE A 171 -17.40 3.07 -5.75
N GLU A 172 -18.35 3.48 -6.61
CA GLU A 172 -18.98 2.56 -7.56
C GLU A 172 -17.96 2.06 -8.59
N ALA A 173 -18.28 0.93 -9.22
CA ALA A 173 -17.50 0.40 -10.33
C ALA A 173 -17.30 1.47 -11.41
N PRO A 174 -16.07 1.93 -11.67
CA PRO A 174 -15.83 3.09 -12.53
C PRO A 174 -15.98 2.77 -14.03
N TRP A 175 -16.12 1.49 -14.39
CA TRP A 175 -16.26 1.00 -15.77
C TRP A 175 -17.67 0.49 -16.11
N GLU A 176 -18.62 0.56 -15.18
CA GLU A 176 -20.01 0.13 -15.42
C GLU A 176 -20.93 1.30 -15.85
N ARG A 177 -20.36 2.40 -16.35
CA ARG A 177 -21.10 3.57 -16.85
C ARG A 177 -20.83 3.85 -18.32
#